data_AF-A0A0D1ZSP3-F1
#
_entry.id   AF-A0A0D1ZSP3-F1
#
_cell.length_a   1.000
_cell.length_b   1.000
_cell.length_c   1.000
_cell.angle_alpha   90.00
_cell.angle_beta   90.00
_cell.angle_gamma   90.00
#
_symmetry.space_group_name_H-M   'P 1'
#
loop_
_entity.id
_entity.type
_entity.pdbx_description
1 polymer ?
#
loop_
_entity_poly.entity_id
_entity_poly.type
_entity_poly.pdbx_seq_one_letter_code
_entity_poly.pdbx_strand_id
1 'polypeptide(L)'
;MNDLKYEHDIIVPSVPNKMHPFRCMNLLAGSGGLPIFITFDVGPLVQLRGSYEALSYAWDQAQKSAKVFVLRDSPEDYARRYILVTPGLHSILKNLRHPTQTRRLWIDQLCIDQDDNKVEKGGQFAIMRLIYEEAAMTFVFLDQPSSTERPILPLLDKMEEFKNEIDEKFYRPYWTAYTSLTFARRNVSKLKFKPKLDETIHTVDGGHDIQT
;
A
#
# COMPACT_ATOMS: atom_id res chain seq x y z
N MET A 1 -20.72 -14.54 26.30
CA MET A 1 -20.50 -13.15 25.86
C MET A 1 -20.26 -13.25 24.37
N ASN A 2 -21.28 -12.99 23.56
CA ASN A 2 -21.29 -13.34 22.14
C ASN A 2 -20.27 -12.50 21.37
N ASP A 3 -19.23 -13.17 20.87
CA ASP A 3 -18.46 -12.70 19.72
C ASP A 3 -19.41 -12.61 18.53
N LEU A 4 -19.98 -11.42 18.34
CA LEU A 4 -20.66 -11.05 17.12
C LEU A 4 -19.60 -11.05 16.01
N LYS A 5 -19.44 -12.19 15.34
CA LYS A 5 -19.04 -12.26 13.95
C LYS A 5 -20.09 -11.47 13.17
N TYR A 6 -19.91 -10.16 13.10
CA TYR A 6 -20.81 -9.32 12.32
C TYR A 6 -20.66 -9.71 10.85
N GLU A 7 -21.83 -10.01 10.27
CA GLU A 7 -22.05 -10.23 8.85
C GLU A 7 -21.35 -9.14 8.04
N HIS A 8 -20.94 -9.53 6.83
CA HIS A 8 -20.15 -8.79 5.86
C HIS A 8 -20.61 -7.35 5.60
N ASP A 9 -20.27 -6.42 6.49
CA ASP A 9 -20.11 -5.03 6.10
C ASP A 9 -19.00 -5.02 5.05
N ILE A 10 -19.36 -4.86 3.78
CA ILE A 10 -18.40 -4.79 2.68
C ILE A 10 -17.52 -3.56 2.92
N ILE A 11 -16.38 -3.77 3.56
CA ILE A 11 -15.46 -2.70 3.95
C ILE A 11 -14.81 -2.09 2.71
N VAL A 12 -14.46 -2.94 1.75
CA VAL A 12 -13.86 -2.55 0.48
C VAL A 12 -14.95 -2.50 -0.59
N PRO A 13 -15.35 -1.32 -1.11
CA PRO A 13 -16.51 -1.24 -2.01
C PRO A 13 -16.25 -1.96 -3.34
N SER A 14 -17.20 -2.76 -3.82
CA SER A 14 -17.08 -3.45 -5.12
C SER A 14 -16.87 -2.46 -6.27
N VAL A 15 -16.06 -2.86 -7.24
CA VAL A 15 -15.84 -2.06 -8.45
C VAL A 15 -16.98 -2.28 -9.46
N PRO A 16 -17.42 -1.25 -10.19
CA PRO A 16 -18.53 -1.36 -11.14
C PRO A 16 -18.14 -2.21 -12.36
N ASN A 17 -19.11 -2.87 -12.99
CA ASN A 17 -18.89 -3.56 -14.26
C ASN A 17 -18.74 -2.55 -15.42
N LYS A 18 -17.56 -1.93 -15.53
CA LYS A 18 -17.18 -0.97 -16.57
C LYS A 18 -15.79 -1.32 -17.12
N MET A 19 -15.42 -0.73 -18.26
CA MET A 19 -14.06 -0.86 -18.80
C MET A 19 -13.04 -0.33 -17.78
N HIS A 20 -12.04 -1.16 -17.46
CA HIS A 20 -10.99 -0.90 -16.47
C HIS A 20 -11.55 -0.44 -15.13
N PRO A 21 -12.31 -1.31 -14.43
CA PRO A 21 -12.87 -0.98 -13.14
C PRO A 21 -11.73 -0.71 -12.15
N PHE A 22 -11.82 0.36 -11.36
CA PHE A 22 -10.72 0.83 -10.54
C PHE A 22 -11.22 1.37 -9.21
N ARG A 23 -10.37 1.24 -8.20
CA ARG A 23 -10.59 1.72 -6.84
C ARG A 23 -9.29 2.24 -6.32
N CYS A 24 -9.32 3.41 -5.69
CA CYS A 24 -8.19 3.95 -4.96
C CYS A 24 -8.68 4.44 -3.59
N MET A 25 -7.75 4.53 -2.63
CA MET A 25 -8.05 5.02 -1.30
C MET A 25 -7.60 6.47 -1.14
N ASN A 26 -8.36 7.23 -0.37
CA ASN A 26 -7.98 8.54 0.09
C ASN A 26 -7.46 8.40 1.52
N LEU A 27 -6.15 8.51 1.70
CA LEU A 27 -5.51 8.59 3.01
C LEU A 27 -5.76 9.98 3.59
N LEU A 28 -6.59 10.04 4.63
CA LEU A 28 -6.99 11.32 5.21
C LEU A 28 -5.86 11.96 6.02
N ALA A 29 -5.92 13.29 6.09
CA ALA A 29 -4.95 14.09 6.85
C ALA A 29 -4.88 13.67 8.32
N GLY A 30 -3.69 13.77 8.91
CA GLY A 30 -3.48 13.51 10.32
C GLY A 30 -1.99 13.49 10.69
N SER A 31 -1.71 13.61 11.98
CA SER A 31 -0.34 13.70 12.50
C SER A 31 -0.12 12.76 13.70
N GLY A 32 1.15 12.46 13.97
CA GLY A 32 1.56 11.71 15.16
C GLY A 32 0.91 10.33 15.29
N GLY A 33 0.60 9.96 16.53
CA GLY A 33 -0.01 8.67 16.90
C GLY A 33 -1.51 8.54 16.62
N LEU A 34 -2.15 9.54 15.98
CA LEU A 34 -3.59 9.49 15.70
C LEU A 34 -3.95 8.34 14.74
N PRO A 35 -5.13 7.71 14.91
CA PRO A 35 -5.61 6.64 14.03
C PRO A 35 -5.57 7.02 12.55
N ILE A 36 -5.34 6.03 11.69
CA ILE A 36 -5.36 6.24 10.24
C ILE A 36 -6.79 6.07 9.75
N PHE A 37 -7.29 7.08 9.06
CA PHE A 37 -8.61 7.06 8.41
C PHE A 37 -8.44 7.09 6.90
N ILE A 38 -9.28 6.32 6.21
CA ILE A 38 -9.34 6.27 4.75
C ILE A 38 -10.77 6.35 4.25
N THR A 39 -10.96 6.85 3.03
CA THR A 39 -12.16 6.60 2.22
C THR A 39 -11.75 5.92 0.91
N PHE A 40 -12.72 5.44 0.11
CA PHE A 40 -12.46 4.88 -1.20
C PHE A 40 -13.16 5.67 -2.30
N ASP A 41 -12.44 5.96 -3.38
CA ASP A 41 -13.02 6.40 -4.65
C ASP A 41 -13.07 5.22 -5.60
N VAL A 42 -14.22 5.01 -6.23
CA VAL A 42 -14.47 3.89 -7.15
C VAL A 42 -15.00 4.41 -8.48
N GLY A 43 -14.42 3.93 -9.58
CA GLY A 43 -14.79 4.36 -10.92
C GLY A 43 -13.95 3.68 -12.00
N PRO A 44 -14.14 4.00 -13.28
CA PRO A 44 -13.23 3.55 -14.33
C PRO A 44 -11.88 4.26 -14.21
N LEU A 45 -10.78 3.53 -14.42
CA LEU A 45 -9.40 4.04 -14.30
C LEU A 45 -9.17 5.37 -15.03
N VAL A 46 -9.75 5.50 -16.24
CA VAL A 46 -9.64 6.69 -17.09
C VAL A 46 -10.07 7.99 -16.41
N GLN A 47 -11.01 7.94 -15.47
CA GLN A 47 -11.49 9.13 -14.73
C GLN A 47 -10.50 9.59 -13.67
N LEU A 48 -9.63 8.70 -13.20
CA LEU A 48 -8.69 8.96 -12.12
C LEU A 48 -7.24 9.04 -12.61
N ARG A 49 -7.00 8.89 -13.92
CA ARG A 49 -5.69 9.02 -14.56
C ARG A 49 -4.93 10.25 -14.06
N GLY A 50 -3.71 10.05 -13.58
CA GLY A 50 -2.82 11.10 -13.09
C GLY A 50 -3.27 11.78 -11.79
N SER A 51 -4.34 11.32 -11.15
CA SER A 51 -4.89 11.94 -9.91
C SER A 51 -4.61 11.12 -8.64
N TYR A 52 -3.99 9.95 -8.78
CA TYR A 52 -3.57 9.10 -7.66
C TYR A 52 -2.08 8.76 -7.78
N GLU A 53 -1.52 8.33 -6.66
CA GLU A 53 -0.16 7.81 -6.61
C GLU A 53 -0.22 6.31 -6.34
N ALA A 54 0.65 5.52 -6.95
CA ALA A 54 0.72 4.09 -6.68
C ALA A 54 1.76 3.78 -5.59
N LEU A 55 1.47 2.82 -4.73
CA LEU A 55 2.40 2.30 -3.74
C LEU A 55 2.79 0.87 -4.09
N SER A 56 4.09 0.64 -4.14
CA SER A 56 4.68 -0.68 -4.30
C SER A 56 5.62 -0.98 -3.14
N TYR A 57 5.42 -2.11 -2.48
CA TYR A 57 6.25 -2.55 -1.36
C TYR A 57 6.25 -4.07 -1.29
N ALA A 58 7.29 -4.63 -0.67
CA ALA A 58 7.29 -6.06 -0.38
C ALA A 58 6.32 -6.35 0.76
N TRP A 59 5.34 -7.21 0.49
CA TRP A 59 4.43 -7.69 1.51
C TRP A 59 5.25 -8.47 2.53
N ASP A 60 5.24 -8.01 3.78
CA ASP A 60 5.84 -8.78 4.86
C ASP A 60 4.97 -10.02 5.14
N GLN A 61 5.59 -11.05 5.72
CA GLN A 61 4.87 -12.24 6.20
C GLN A 61 4.30 -12.03 7.61
N ALA A 62 4.34 -10.80 8.14
CA ALA A 62 3.84 -10.52 9.46
C ALA A 62 2.32 -10.64 9.48
N GLN A 63 1.79 -11.05 10.63
CA GLN A 63 0.36 -11.14 10.81
C GLN A 63 -0.27 -9.74 10.74
N LYS A 64 -1.37 -9.60 10.00
CA LYS A 64 -2.16 -8.37 9.94
C LYS A 64 -2.73 -8.08 11.34
N SER A 65 -2.31 -6.98 11.95
CA SER A 65 -2.63 -6.65 13.35
C SER A 65 -2.93 -5.15 13.56
N ALA A 66 -2.46 -4.28 12.67
CA ALA A 66 -2.70 -2.85 12.75
C ALA A 66 -4.01 -2.47 12.06
N LYS A 67 -4.73 -1.47 12.59
CA LYS A 67 -6.04 -1.05 12.08
C LYS A 67 -5.93 0.20 11.21
N VAL A 68 -6.56 0.15 10.04
CA VAL A 68 -6.86 1.32 9.21
C VAL A 68 -8.38 1.48 9.17
N PHE A 69 -8.90 2.61 9.65
CA PHE A 69 -10.33 2.86 9.78
C PHE A 69 -10.90 3.38 8.46
N VAL A 70 -12.05 2.85 8.06
CA VAL A 70 -12.72 3.20 6.79
C VAL A 70 -13.92 4.09 7.10
N LEU A 71 -13.86 5.35 6.68
CA LEU A 71 -14.97 6.28 6.77
C LEU A 71 -15.89 6.12 5.55
N ARG A 72 -17.20 6.20 5.80
CA ARG A 72 -18.27 6.32 4.80
C ARG A 72 -19.15 7.52 5.15
N ASP A 73 -20.12 7.83 4.30
CA ASP A 73 -21.01 8.98 4.47
C ASP A 73 -21.91 8.93 5.73
N SER A 74 -21.94 7.81 6.45
CA SER A 74 -22.73 7.66 7.68
C SER A 74 -21.87 7.85 8.95
N PRO A 75 -22.22 8.81 9.83
CA PRO A 75 -21.51 9.06 11.09
C PRO A 75 -21.57 7.93 12.13
N GLU A 76 -22.55 7.05 11.99
CA GLU A 76 -22.93 6.04 12.98
C GLU A 76 -21.89 4.89 13.10
N ASP A 77 -21.01 4.73 12.11
CA ASP A 77 -20.19 3.52 11.91
C ASP A 77 -18.67 3.71 12.05
N TYR A 78 -18.20 4.92 12.37
CA TYR A 78 -16.78 5.27 12.32
C TYR A 78 -15.86 4.44 13.24
N ALA A 79 -16.37 3.92 14.35
CA ALA A 79 -15.57 3.14 15.30
C ALA A 79 -15.51 1.63 14.97
N ARG A 80 -16.33 1.13 14.04
CA ARG A 80 -16.52 -0.32 13.82
C ARG A 80 -15.97 -0.84 12.50
N ARG A 81 -15.64 0.03 11.55
CA ARG A 81 -15.14 -0.38 10.22
C ARG A 81 -13.64 -0.15 10.08
N TYR A 82 -12.88 -1.24 10.09
CA TYR A 82 -11.44 -1.19 9.87
C TYR A 82 -10.95 -2.36 9.02
N ILE A 83 -9.84 -2.14 8.31
CA ILE A 83 -9.08 -3.18 7.63
C ILE A 83 -7.85 -3.49 8.47
N LEU A 84 -7.59 -4.77 8.72
CA LEU A 84 -6.33 -5.21 9.32
C LEU A 84 -5.23 -5.20 8.26
N VAL A 85 -4.15 -4.49 8.56
CA VAL A 85 -2.95 -4.41 7.73
C VAL A 85 -1.74 -4.89 8.51
N THR A 86 -0.65 -5.17 7.80
CA THR A 86 0.61 -5.51 8.45
C THR A 86 1.18 -4.25 9.13
N PRO A 87 1.99 -4.39 10.20
CA PRO A 87 2.67 -3.26 10.82
C PRO A 87 3.51 -2.47 9.79
N GLY A 88 4.17 -3.16 8.85
CA GLY A 88 4.94 -2.54 7.78
C GLY A 88 4.10 -1.60 6.90
N LEU A 89 2.94 -2.06 6.41
CA LEU A 89 2.05 -1.19 5.63
C LEU A 89 1.52 -0.02 6.48
N HIS A 90 1.17 -0.27 7.75
CA HIS A 90 0.68 0.79 8.64
C HIS A 90 1.74 1.88 8.87
N SER A 91 3.01 1.50 9.05
CA SER A 91 4.13 2.44 9.16
C SER A 91 4.31 3.24 7.86
N ILE A 92 4.25 2.59 6.70
CA ILE A 92 4.31 3.26 5.39
C ILE A 92 3.18 4.30 5.26
N LEU A 93 1.93 3.93 5.61
CA LEU A 93 0.79 4.84 5.57
C LEU A 93 0.98 6.04 6.50
N LYS A 94 1.51 5.85 7.72
CA LYS A 94 1.84 6.97 8.62
C LYS A 94 2.83 7.95 7.98
N ASN A 95 3.84 7.44 7.27
CA ASN A 95 4.87 8.26 6.63
C ASN A 95 4.40 8.94 5.35
N LEU A 96 3.40 8.38 4.66
CA LEU A 96 2.80 9.02 3.51
C LEU A 96 1.73 10.05 3.89
N ARG A 97 1.14 9.91 5.09
CA ARG A 97 0.06 10.78 5.58
C ARG A 97 0.55 12.22 5.76
N HIS A 98 -0.12 13.15 5.09
CA HIS A 98 0.14 14.58 5.31
C HIS A 98 -0.63 15.09 6.54
N PRO A 99 -0.07 16.07 7.29
CA PRO A 99 -0.77 16.62 8.45
C PRO A 99 -2.10 17.31 8.13
N THR A 100 -2.21 17.90 6.93
CA THR A 100 -3.34 18.79 6.57
C THR A 100 -4.01 18.46 5.25
N GLN A 101 -3.51 17.48 4.49
CA GLN A 101 -4.00 17.18 3.15
C GLN A 101 -4.32 15.70 3.00
N THR A 102 -5.42 15.42 2.29
CA THR A 102 -5.76 14.06 1.87
C THR A 102 -4.89 13.65 0.70
N ARG A 103 -4.46 12.39 0.71
CA ARG A 103 -3.57 11.81 -0.30
C ARG A 103 -4.25 10.63 -0.97
N ARG A 104 -4.40 10.67 -2.30
CA ARG A 104 -5.03 9.59 -3.07
C ARG A 104 -4.00 8.54 -3.48
N LEU A 105 -4.18 7.32 -3.00
CA LEU A 105 -3.25 6.21 -3.14
C LEU A 105 -3.93 5.00 -3.78
N TRP A 106 -3.21 4.30 -4.64
CA TRP A 106 -3.50 2.92 -5.01
C TRP A 106 -2.50 1.99 -4.35
N ILE A 107 -3.01 1.04 -3.56
CA ILE A 107 -2.20 0.05 -2.85
C ILE A 107 -2.87 -1.30 -3.07
N ASP A 108 -2.19 -2.26 -3.69
CA ASP A 108 -2.77 -3.56 -4.05
C ASP A 108 -3.46 -4.27 -2.88
N GLN A 109 -2.83 -4.29 -1.69
CA GLN A 109 -3.38 -4.91 -0.48
C GLN A 109 -4.71 -4.29 -0.02
N LEU A 110 -4.99 -3.01 -0.33
CA LEU A 110 -6.18 -2.29 0.13
C LEU A 110 -7.19 -1.97 -0.98
N CYS A 111 -6.72 -1.83 -2.22
CA CYS A 111 -7.51 -1.39 -3.37
C CYS A 111 -7.97 -2.55 -4.27
N ILE A 112 -7.44 -3.75 -4.07
CA ILE A 112 -7.93 -4.99 -4.67
C ILE A 112 -8.63 -5.78 -3.57
N ASP A 113 -9.80 -6.33 -3.87
CA ASP A 113 -10.46 -7.27 -2.97
C ASP A 113 -9.58 -8.51 -2.82
N GLN A 114 -9.05 -8.70 -1.61
CA GLN A 114 -8.12 -9.79 -1.31
C GLN A 114 -8.82 -11.08 -0.89
N ASP A 115 -10.15 -11.05 -0.72
CA ASP A 115 -10.95 -12.23 -0.46
C ASP A 115 -11.04 -13.10 -1.73
N ASP A 116 -11.69 -14.26 -1.67
CA ASP A 116 -11.71 -15.28 -2.76
C ASP A 116 -12.52 -14.85 -4.01
N ASN A 117 -12.56 -13.55 -4.31
CA ASN A 117 -13.12 -12.95 -5.52
C ASN A 117 -12.07 -12.99 -6.66
N LYS A 118 -11.82 -14.20 -7.16
CA LYS A 118 -10.83 -14.45 -8.23
C LYS A 118 -11.07 -13.64 -9.50
N VAL A 119 -12.34 -13.31 -9.80
CA VAL A 119 -12.73 -12.56 -11.01
C VAL A 119 -12.27 -11.11 -10.92
N GLU A 120 -12.58 -10.41 -9.82
CA GLU A 120 -12.11 -9.04 -9.61
C GLU A 120 -10.58 -9.00 -9.60
N LYS A 121 -9.97 -9.90 -8.82
CA LYS A 121 -8.52 -9.97 -8.67
C LYS A 121 -7.81 -10.20 -10.00
N GLY A 122 -8.31 -11.12 -10.83
CA GLY A 122 -7.81 -11.35 -12.18
C GLY A 122 -7.96 -10.11 -13.08
N GLY A 123 -9.11 -9.43 -13.01
CA GLY A 123 -9.35 -8.19 -13.73
C GLY A 123 -8.40 -7.06 -13.32
N GLN A 124 -8.18 -6.86 -12.02
CA GLN A 124 -7.24 -5.86 -11.48
C GLN A 124 -5.80 -6.18 -11.89
N PHE A 125 -5.39 -7.44 -11.85
CA PHE A 125 -4.06 -7.85 -12.32
C PHE A 125 -3.88 -7.61 -13.82
N ALA A 126 -4.91 -7.85 -14.63
CA ALA A 126 -4.87 -7.59 -16.07
C ALA A 126 -4.66 -6.11 -16.40
N ILE A 127 -5.16 -5.19 -15.57
CA ILE A 127 -5.01 -3.74 -15.75
C ILE A 127 -3.89 -3.13 -14.90
N MET A 128 -3.18 -3.91 -14.07
CA MET A 128 -2.18 -3.40 -13.11
C MET A 128 -1.09 -2.59 -13.80
N ARG A 129 -0.69 -2.98 -15.01
CA ARG A 129 0.24 -2.19 -15.82
C ARG A 129 -0.29 -0.80 -16.14
N LEU A 130 -1.55 -0.68 -16.54
CA LEU A 130 -2.17 0.62 -16.81
C LEU A 130 -2.25 1.45 -15.53
N ILE A 131 -2.59 0.83 -14.39
CA ILE A 131 -2.62 1.51 -13.09
C ILE A 131 -1.26 2.13 -12.75
N TYR A 132 -0.16 1.42 -12.94
CA TYR A 132 1.17 2.00 -12.69
C TYR A 132 1.60 3.03 -13.74
N GLU A 133 1.26 2.83 -15.02
CA GLU A 133 1.56 3.78 -16.10
C GLU A 133 0.79 5.11 -15.95
N GLU A 134 -0.46 5.05 -15.48
CA GLU A 134 -1.39 6.18 -15.34
C GLU A 134 -1.30 6.91 -14.01
N ALA A 135 -0.57 6.37 -13.02
CA ALA A 135 -0.33 7.06 -11.76
C ALA A 135 0.40 8.40 -11.98
N ALA A 136 0.12 9.37 -11.11
CA ALA A 136 0.89 10.62 -11.02
C ALA A 136 2.35 10.34 -10.70
N MET A 137 2.56 9.46 -9.73
CA MET A 137 3.85 8.94 -9.32
C MET A 137 3.70 7.57 -8.64
N THR A 138 4.81 6.85 -8.54
CA THR A 138 4.84 5.55 -7.86
C THR A 138 5.90 5.55 -6.77
N PHE A 139 5.49 5.31 -5.54
CA PHE A 139 6.40 5.10 -4.41
C PHE A 139 6.79 3.64 -4.31
N VAL A 140 8.10 3.39 -4.22
CA VAL A 140 8.65 2.04 -4.05
C VAL A 140 9.34 1.98 -2.69
N PHE A 141 8.81 1.16 -1.79
CA PHE A 141 9.39 0.89 -0.47
C PHE A 141 10.13 -0.45 -0.50
N LEU A 142 11.41 -0.44 -0.16
CA LEU A 142 12.29 -1.61 -0.16
C LEU A 142 12.72 -1.95 1.27
N ASP A 143 12.67 -3.25 1.61
CA ASP A 143 12.92 -3.80 2.96
C ASP A 143 14.40 -3.77 3.39
N GLN A 144 15.33 -3.52 2.48
CA GLN A 144 16.73 -3.35 2.81
C GLN A 144 17.19 -1.92 2.50
N PRO A 145 17.97 -1.26 3.37
CA PRO A 145 18.84 -0.21 2.90
C PRO A 145 19.81 -0.92 1.97
N SER A 146 19.68 -0.71 0.65
CA SER A 146 20.88 -0.75 -0.16
C SER A 146 21.75 0.36 0.41
N SER A 147 22.63 -0.03 1.34
CA SER A 147 23.71 0.80 1.82
C SER A 147 24.32 1.45 0.59
N THR A 148 24.18 2.78 0.51
CA THR A 148 24.64 3.65 -0.57
C THR A 148 23.99 3.41 -1.94
N GLU A 149 23.53 4.49 -2.58
CA GLU A 149 23.71 4.84 -4.01
C GLU A 149 23.84 3.72 -5.07
N ARG A 150 23.20 2.56 -4.93
CA ARG A 150 23.16 1.57 -6.00
C ARG A 150 22.08 1.97 -6.99
N PRO A 151 22.40 2.28 -8.25
CA PRO A 151 21.37 2.61 -9.22
C PRO A 151 20.41 1.42 -9.34
N ILE A 152 19.12 1.72 -9.34
CA ILE A 152 18.03 0.74 -9.46
C ILE A 152 18.14 -0.05 -10.77
N LEU A 153 18.83 0.48 -11.79
CA LEU A 153 19.09 -0.21 -13.05
C LEU A 153 19.82 -1.54 -12.81
N PRO A 154 20.99 -1.61 -12.13
CA PRO A 154 21.60 -2.87 -11.73
C PRO A 154 20.71 -3.83 -10.92
N LEU A 155 19.76 -3.32 -10.14
CA LEU A 155 18.79 -4.17 -9.44
C LEU A 155 17.80 -4.74 -10.47
N LEU A 156 17.19 -3.92 -11.31
CA LEU A 156 16.28 -4.37 -12.37
C LEU A 156 16.95 -5.32 -13.36
N ASP A 157 18.19 -5.03 -13.75
CA ASP A 157 18.98 -5.84 -14.68
C ASP A 157 19.30 -7.20 -14.05
N LYS A 158 19.75 -7.23 -12.77
CA LYS A 158 19.89 -8.49 -12.02
C LYS A 158 18.57 -9.24 -11.90
N MET A 159 17.47 -8.55 -11.58
CA MET A 159 16.15 -9.19 -11.46
C MET A 159 15.67 -9.77 -12.80
N GLU A 160 16.01 -9.11 -13.92
CA GLU A 160 15.68 -9.52 -15.28
C GLU A 160 16.54 -10.71 -15.75
N GLU A 161 17.80 -10.80 -15.30
CA GLU A 161 18.67 -11.96 -15.47
C GLU A 161 18.12 -13.19 -14.75
N PHE A 162 17.63 -13.04 -13.51
CA PHE A 162 17.15 -14.17 -12.72
C PHE A 162 15.66 -14.53 -12.94
N LYS A 163 14.93 -13.82 -13.81
CA LYS A 163 13.48 -14.01 -13.99
C LYS A 163 13.05 -15.43 -14.38
N ASN A 164 13.97 -16.20 -14.97
CA ASN A 164 13.72 -17.55 -15.48
C ASN A 164 14.21 -18.66 -14.53
N GLU A 165 14.94 -18.33 -13.46
CA GLU A 165 15.63 -19.32 -12.59
C GLU A 165 14.98 -19.50 -11.20
N ILE A 166 14.05 -18.64 -10.80
CA ILE A 166 13.72 -18.51 -9.37
C ILE A 166 12.38 -19.15 -8.99
N ASP A 167 12.42 -19.98 -7.93
CA ASP A 167 11.28 -20.52 -7.20
C ASP A 167 10.29 -19.40 -6.80
N GLU A 168 9.04 -19.53 -7.25
CA GLU A 168 7.91 -18.63 -6.99
C GLU A 168 7.76 -18.28 -5.49
N LYS A 169 8.21 -19.18 -4.61
CA LYS A 169 8.16 -19.05 -3.16
C LYS A 169 9.20 -18.09 -2.58
N PHE A 170 10.37 -17.96 -3.21
CA PHE A 170 11.44 -17.04 -2.77
C PHE A 170 11.16 -15.60 -3.21
N TYR A 171 10.50 -15.42 -4.37
CA TYR A 171 10.29 -14.11 -4.96
C TYR A 171 8.92 -13.48 -4.71
N ARG A 172 7.90 -14.22 -4.28
CA ARG A 172 6.56 -13.66 -4.01
C ARG A 172 6.57 -12.34 -3.21
N PRO A 173 7.42 -12.15 -2.17
CA PRO A 173 7.51 -10.88 -1.46
C PRO A 173 8.05 -9.72 -2.34
N TYR A 174 8.98 -10.01 -3.25
CA TYR A 174 9.63 -9.01 -4.12
C TYR A 174 8.98 -8.87 -5.51
N TRP A 175 8.14 -9.83 -5.92
CA TRP A 175 7.47 -9.85 -7.22
C TRP A 175 6.51 -8.67 -7.39
N THR A 176 5.82 -8.25 -6.33
CA THR A 176 4.99 -7.04 -6.35
C THR A 176 5.85 -5.80 -6.60
N ALA A 177 6.96 -5.65 -5.87
CA ALA A 177 7.91 -4.57 -6.12
C ALA A 177 8.45 -4.58 -7.56
N TYR A 178 8.85 -5.76 -8.05
CA TYR A 178 9.38 -5.96 -9.40
C TYR A 178 8.37 -5.65 -10.52
N THR A 179 7.16 -6.19 -10.43
CA THR A 179 6.10 -5.97 -11.44
C THR A 179 5.72 -4.50 -11.50
N SER A 180 5.60 -3.85 -10.35
CA SER A 180 5.34 -2.42 -10.27
C SER A 180 6.47 -1.60 -10.89
N LEU A 181 7.73 -1.98 -10.61
CA LEU A 181 8.90 -1.35 -11.19
C LEU A 181 8.95 -1.52 -12.71
N THR A 182 8.71 -2.72 -13.22
CA THR A 182 8.69 -3.00 -14.67
C THR A 182 7.57 -2.25 -15.37
N PHE A 183 6.39 -2.17 -14.76
CA PHE A 183 5.25 -1.42 -15.31
C PHE A 183 5.49 0.09 -15.28
N ALA A 184 6.12 0.60 -14.22
CA ALA A 184 6.46 2.02 -14.11
C ALA A 184 7.79 2.40 -14.80
N ARG A 185 8.61 1.43 -15.25
CA ARG A 185 9.92 1.65 -15.91
C ARG A 185 9.82 2.54 -17.14
N ARG A 186 8.66 2.58 -17.81
CA ARG A 186 8.41 3.45 -18.96
C ARG A 186 8.37 4.94 -18.61
N ASN A 187 8.23 5.26 -17.32
CA ASN A 187 8.22 6.63 -16.78
C ASN A 187 9.10 6.70 -15.52
N VAL A 188 10.39 6.37 -15.62
CA VAL A 188 11.34 6.35 -14.49
C VAL A 188 11.32 7.66 -13.67
N SER A 189 11.07 8.81 -14.31
CA SER A 189 10.95 10.12 -13.64
C SER A 189 9.83 10.19 -12.58
N LYS A 190 8.80 9.35 -12.72
CA LYS A 190 7.66 9.22 -11.79
C LYS A 190 7.95 8.28 -10.62
N LEU A 191 9.04 7.52 -10.64
CA LEU A 191 9.42 6.63 -9.53
C LEU A 191 10.06 7.41 -8.39
N LYS A 192 9.60 7.15 -7.16
CA LYS A 192 10.19 7.67 -5.92
C LYS A 192 10.50 6.52 -4.98
N PHE A 193 11.75 6.41 -4.58
CA PHE A 193 12.21 5.34 -3.70
C PHE A 193 12.23 5.84 -2.27
N LYS A 194 11.74 5.01 -1.35
CA LYS A 194 11.78 5.28 0.08
C LYS A 194 12.30 4.04 0.82
N PRO A 195 13.13 4.20 1.86
CA PRO A 195 13.45 3.08 2.72
C PRO A 195 12.19 2.62 3.46
N LYS A 196 12.03 1.31 3.64
CA LYS A 196 11.07 0.80 4.63
C LYS A 196 11.60 1.14 6.01
N LEU A 197 10.76 1.69 6.87
CA LEU A 197 11.15 2.09 8.21
C LEU A 197 11.12 0.87 9.13
N ASP A 198 12.25 0.59 9.77
CA ASP A 198 12.33 -0.35 10.88
C ASP A 198 11.63 0.27 12.10
N GLU A 199 10.65 -0.43 12.67
CA GLU A 199 9.99 -0.03 13.93
C GLU A 199 10.90 -0.27 15.16
N THR A 200 12.12 -0.76 14.98
CA THR A 200 13.03 -1.17 16.06
C THR A 200 13.81 -0.03 16.74
N ILE A 201 13.63 1.23 16.34
CA ILE A 201 14.32 2.37 16.96
C ILE A 201 13.32 3.23 17.76
N HIS A 202 12.78 2.70 18.86
CA HIS A 202 12.29 3.50 19.99
C HIS A 202 12.24 2.65 21.27
N THR A 203 13.40 2.46 21.91
CA THR A 203 13.57 2.56 23.37
C THR A 203 15.06 2.75 23.65
N VAL A 204 15.50 4.00 23.80
CA VAL A 204 16.61 4.31 24.69
C VAL A 204 16.02 5.22 25.75
N ASP A 205 15.76 4.64 26.91
CA ASP A 205 15.55 5.35 28.17
C ASP A 205 16.74 6.29 28.39
N GLY A 206 16.49 7.58 28.28
CA GLY A 206 17.38 8.62 28.80
C GLY A 206 17.08 8.86 30.26
N GLY A 207 17.52 7.94 31.13
CA GLY A 207 17.65 8.22 32.55
C GLY A 207 18.58 9.42 32.73
N HIS A 208 18.09 10.45 33.41
CA HIS A 208 18.94 11.46 34.06
C HIS A 208 18.68 11.37 35.55
N ASP A 209 19.48 10.53 36.20
CA ASP A 209 19.92 10.79 37.57
C ASP A 209 20.60 12.16 37.58
N ILE A 210 20.03 13.10 38.33
CA ILE A 210 20.76 14.27 38.81
C ILE A 210 21.02 14.01 40.29
N GLN A 211 22.22 13.49 40.56
CA GLN A 211 22.86 13.68 41.86
C GLN A 211 23.39 15.11 41.93
N THR A 212 22.89 15.87 42.91
CA THR A 212 23.67 16.82 43.72
C THR A 212 23.03 16.92 45.09
#